data_AF-A0A819WMP0-F1
#
_entry.id   AF-A0A819WMP0-F1
#
_cell.length_a   1.000
_cell.length_b   1.000
_cell.length_c   1.000
_cell.angle_alpha   90.00
_cell.angle_beta   90.00
_cell.angle_gamma   90.00
#
_symmetry.space_group_name_H-M   'P 1'
#
loop_
_entity.id
_entity.type
_entity.pdbx_description
1 polymer ?
#
loop_
_entity_poly.entity_id
_entity_poly.type
_entity_poly.pdbx_seq_one_letter_code
_entity_poly.pdbx_strand_id
1 'polypeptide(L)'
;MKISSIFIIIFIFIDSINNFDLPAEIRIELYKKIFFLGAIFDTHDILSRHAFEYAVAKINTQTRIFKNSKIVVNHIDMVDAHDSFSAYKMICEQLQTGIAALFTGQLTPSLEFVSTLTRQLHIPLFLSSPDSQTKVDYYIINVHPHYTATSQAYSDLIKFQGWNEIAIITEHAKNLLYLQDLLKLPSDKNHMTITVRQLRGRPGINNWYPLLLQLKDTGISKFLIDIKTDTLDDFFSQAKLVGLVGPYYDFVLTSLVI
;
A
#
# COMPACT_ATOMS: atom_id res chain seq x y z
N MET A 1 -3.90 -9.90 -6.82
CA MET A 1 -4.84 -9.71 -5.69
C MET A 1 -5.08 -8.23 -5.31
N LYS A 2 -4.74 -7.23 -6.15
CA LYS A 2 -4.94 -5.79 -5.85
C LYS A 2 -6.34 -5.22 -6.20
N ILE A 3 -7.10 -5.92 -7.04
CA ILE A 3 -8.47 -5.51 -7.43
C ILE A 3 -9.46 -5.61 -6.26
N SER A 4 -9.16 -6.42 -5.24
CA SER A 4 -10.05 -6.65 -4.11
C SER A 4 -10.23 -5.41 -3.22
N SER A 5 -9.15 -4.68 -2.95
CA SER A 5 -9.17 -3.61 -1.94
C SER A 5 -9.92 -2.37 -2.40
N ILE A 6 -9.77 -1.97 -3.67
CA ILE A 6 -10.52 -0.83 -4.26
C ILE A 6 -12.02 -1.17 -4.35
N PHE A 7 -12.36 -2.44 -4.62
CA PHE A 7 -13.75 -2.90 -4.63
C PHE A 7 -14.42 -2.81 -3.26
N ILE A 8 -13.69 -3.16 -2.19
CA ILE A 8 -14.18 -3.10 -0.80
C ILE A 8 -14.40 -1.64 -0.37
N ILE A 9 -13.55 -0.70 -0.79
CA ILE A 9 -13.69 0.73 -0.51
C ILE A 9 -14.99 1.29 -1.06
N ILE A 10 -15.22 1.07 -2.36
CA ILE A 10 -16.40 1.57 -3.03
C ILE A 10 -17.63 1.00 -2.30
N PHE A 11 -17.60 -0.28 -1.92
CA PHE A 11 -18.68 -0.93 -1.19
C PHE A 11 -18.98 -0.29 0.19
N ILE A 12 -17.95 -0.06 1.02
CA ILE A 12 -18.12 0.52 2.37
C ILE A 12 -18.66 1.96 2.32
N PHE A 13 -18.20 2.76 1.36
CA PHE A 13 -18.64 4.15 1.22
C PHE A 13 -20.14 4.26 0.89
N ILE A 14 -20.69 3.30 0.15
CA ILE A 14 -22.09 3.32 -0.30
C ILE A 14 -23.05 2.86 0.80
N ASP A 15 -22.68 1.85 1.59
CA ASP A 15 -23.52 1.37 2.70
C ASP A 15 -23.76 2.48 3.74
N SER A 16 -22.76 3.33 3.96
CA SER A 16 -22.90 4.51 4.83
C SER A 16 -23.87 5.57 4.27
N ILE A 17 -24.02 5.68 2.95
CA ILE A 17 -24.89 6.67 2.29
C ILE A 17 -26.34 6.15 2.19
N ASN A 18 -26.52 4.84 2.07
CA ASN A 18 -27.85 4.22 1.96
C ASN A 18 -28.61 4.14 3.29
N ASN A 19 -27.94 4.30 4.44
CA ASN A 19 -28.55 4.24 5.79
C ASN A 19 -29.07 5.60 6.31
N PHE A 20 -29.20 6.62 5.46
CA PHE A 20 -29.79 7.90 5.85
C PHE A 20 -31.30 7.88 5.57
N ASP A 21 -32.10 7.49 6.58
CA ASP A 21 -33.57 7.45 6.49
C ASP A 21 -34.15 8.86 6.36
N LEU A 22 -34.68 9.19 5.19
CA LEU A 22 -35.48 10.38 4.93
C LEU A 22 -36.98 10.03 5.01
N PRO A 23 -37.83 10.89 5.61
CA PRO A 23 -39.24 10.60 5.82
C PRO A 23 -40.05 10.48 4.52
N ALA A 24 -41.07 9.62 4.57
CA ALA A 24 -41.78 8.99 3.45
C ALA A 24 -42.70 9.90 2.58
N GLU A 25 -42.58 11.22 2.64
CA GLU A 25 -43.47 12.15 1.92
C GLU A 25 -42.87 12.79 0.66
N ILE A 26 -41.63 12.47 0.31
CA ILE A 26 -41.07 12.90 -0.99
C ILE A 26 -41.18 11.72 -1.96
N ARG A 27 -42.27 11.70 -2.76
CA ARG A 27 -42.33 10.90 -3.99
C ARG A 27 -41.24 11.40 -4.94
N ILE A 28 -40.09 10.74 -4.93
CA ILE A 28 -38.97 11.02 -5.83
C ILE A 28 -39.16 10.14 -7.07
N GLU A 29 -39.46 10.76 -8.22
CA GLU A 29 -39.20 10.19 -9.55
C GLU A 29 -37.83 9.49 -9.55
N LEU A 30 -37.59 8.43 -10.31
CA LEU A 30 -36.30 7.75 -10.37
C LEU A 30 -35.14 8.69 -10.81
N TYR A 31 -34.61 9.53 -9.90
CA TYR A 31 -33.42 10.32 -10.15
C TYR A 31 -32.24 9.37 -10.09
N LYS A 32 -31.62 9.17 -11.24
CA LYS A 32 -30.33 8.50 -11.35
C LYS A 32 -29.32 9.29 -10.52
N LYS A 33 -28.92 8.76 -9.36
CA LYS A 33 -27.97 9.42 -8.45
C LYS A 33 -26.58 9.34 -9.07
N ILE A 34 -26.03 10.47 -9.52
CA ILE A 34 -24.69 10.53 -10.11
C ILE A 34 -23.70 10.88 -9.00
N PHE A 35 -22.66 10.07 -8.86
CA PHE A 35 -21.55 10.32 -7.94
C PHE A 35 -20.30 10.68 -8.74
N PHE A 36 -19.80 11.89 -8.56
CA PHE A 36 -18.57 12.34 -9.17
C PHE A 36 -17.38 11.95 -8.30
N LEU A 37 -16.42 11.22 -8.87
CA LEU A 37 -15.18 10.87 -8.19
C LEU A 37 -14.01 11.64 -8.79
N GLY A 38 -13.10 12.04 -7.92
CA GLY A 38 -11.78 12.56 -8.29
C GLY A 38 -10.70 11.51 -8.08
N ALA A 39 -9.64 11.57 -8.88
CA ALA A 39 -8.45 10.79 -8.63
C ALA A 39 -7.17 11.57 -8.98
N ILE A 40 -6.12 11.37 -8.20
CA ILE A 40 -4.79 11.95 -8.43
C ILE A 40 -3.72 10.89 -8.17
N PHE A 41 -2.81 10.69 -9.10
CA PHE A 41 -1.74 9.70 -9.00
C PHE A 41 -0.39 10.31 -9.37
N ASP A 42 0.69 9.67 -8.90
CA ASP A 42 2.03 10.02 -9.36
C ASP A 42 2.19 9.65 -10.85
N THR A 43 2.99 10.42 -11.61
CA THR A 43 3.27 10.15 -13.03
C THR A 43 3.85 8.77 -13.29
N HIS A 44 4.51 8.16 -12.30
CA HIS A 44 5.07 6.80 -12.37
C HIS A 44 4.09 5.73 -11.86
N ASP A 45 2.98 6.09 -11.22
CA ASP A 45 1.97 5.16 -10.66
C ASP A 45 0.82 4.87 -11.65
N ILE A 46 1.19 4.45 -12.85
CA ILE A 46 0.26 4.14 -13.96
C ILE A 46 -0.66 2.95 -13.60
N LEU A 47 -0.15 2.01 -12.82
CA LEU A 47 -0.90 0.82 -12.41
C LEU A 47 -2.09 1.17 -11.52
N SER A 48 -1.91 2.09 -10.55
CA SER A 48 -3.01 2.51 -9.68
C SER A 48 -4.09 3.27 -10.45
N ARG A 49 -3.70 4.11 -11.43
CA ARG A 49 -4.64 4.75 -12.35
C ARG A 49 -5.48 3.71 -13.10
N HIS A 50 -4.86 2.73 -13.76
CA HIS A 50 -5.61 1.73 -14.52
C HIS A 50 -6.48 0.85 -13.64
N ALA A 51 -6.00 0.50 -12.44
CA ALA A 51 -6.80 -0.24 -11.47
C ALA A 51 -8.05 0.55 -11.05
N PHE A 52 -7.92 1.86 -10.85
CA PHE A 52 -9.04 2.75 -10.54
C PHE A 52 -10.04 2.84 -11.71
N GLU A 53 -9.57 3.14 -12.93
CA GLU A 53 -10.41 3.21 -14.14
C GLU A 53 -11.18 1.89 -14.35
N TYR A 54 -10.49 0.76 -14.23
CA TYR A 54 -11.10 -0.56 -14.36
C TYR A 54 -12.15 -0.81 -13.26
N ALA A 55 -11.87 -0.44 -12.02
CA ALA A 55 -12.81 -0.60 -10.91
C ALA A 55 -14.09 0.22 -11.15
N VAL A 56 -13.97 1.47 -11.60
CA VAL A 56 -15.13 2.33 -11.91
C VAL A 56 -15.91 1.81 -13.12
N ALA A 57 -15.23 1.32 -14.15
CA ALA A 57 -15.90 0.70 -15.30
C ALA A 57 -16.69 -0.54 -14.86
N LYS A 58 -16.06 -1.43 -14.09
CA LYS A 58 -16.66 -2.68 -13.63
C LYS A 58 -17.85 -2.44 -12.70
N ILE A 59 -17.74 -1.53 -11.73
CA ILE A 59 -18.84 -1.27 -10.79
C ILE A 59 -20.08 -0.67 -11.46
N ASN A 60 -19.89 0.16 -12.49
CA ASN A 60 -20.99 0.71 -13.27
C ASN A 60 -21.72 -0.36 -14.13
N THR A 61 -21.12 -1.53 -14.37
CA THR A 61 -21.83 -2.67 -15.01
C THR A 61 -22.65 -3.51 -14.03
N GLN A 62 -22.46 -3.32 -12.72
CA GLN A 62 -23.07 -4.16 -11.70
C GLN A 62 -24.41 -3.59 -11.23
N THR A 63 -25.49 -4.11 -11.81
CA THR A 63 -26.87 -3.69 -11.50
C THR A 63 -27.36 -4.08 -10.11
N ARG A 64 -26.66 -4.99 -9.40
CA ARG A 64 -27.06 -5.40 -8.03
C ARG A 64 -26.70 -4.36 -6.97
N ILE A 65 -25.56 -3.69 -7.13
CA ILE A 65 -25.01 -2.76 -6.13
C ILE A 65 -25.54 -1.34 -6.37
N PHE A 66 -25.69 -0.95 -7.65
CA PHE A 66 -26.16 0.38 -8.04
C PHE A 66 -27.33 0.29 -9.03
N LYS A 67 -28.53 -0.03 -8.53
CA LYS A 67 -29.73 -0.12 -9.40
C LYS A 67 -30.09 1.23 -10.04
N ASN A 68 -29.91 2.34 -9.32
CA ASN A 68 -30.34 3.68 -9.72
C ASN A 68 -29.24 4.74 -9.56
N SER A 69 -27.98 4.35 -9.62
CA SER A 69 -26.85 5.28 -9.46
C SER A 69 -25.80 5.05 -10.53
N LYS A 70 -25.02 6.10 -10.85
CA LYS A 70 -23.88 5.99 -11.75
C LYS A 70 -22.69 6.69 -11.13
N ILE A 71 -21.54 6.02 -11.17
CA ILE A 71 -20.27 6.64 -10.83
C ILE A 71 -19.71 7.28 -12.09
N VAL A 72 -19.34 8.55 -12.01
CA VAL A 72 -18.66 9.29 -13.07
C VAL A 72 -17.32 9.74 -12.51
N VAL A 73 -16.24 9.38 -13.20
CA VAL A 73 -14.94 9.98 -12.88
C VAL A 73 -14.90 11.34 -13.54
N ASN A 74 -14.74 12.39 -12.74
CA ASN A 74 -14.72 13.75 -13.27
C ASN A 74 -13.32 14.10 -13.80
N HIS A 75 -12.30 13.80 -13.00
CA HIS A 75 -10.90 14.08 -13.31
C HIS A 75 -10.01 12.95 -12.82
N ILE A 76 -8.99 12.62 -13.62
CA ILE A 76 -7.86 11.77 -13.23
C ILE A 76 -6.60 12.54 -13.58
N ASP A 77 -5.93 13.07 -12.57
CA ASP A 77 -4.71 13.85 -12.77
C ASP A 77 -3.48 13.01 -12.45
N MET A 78 -2.49 13.08 -13.34
CA MET A 78 -1.17 12.49 -13.14
C MET A 78 -0.20 13.64 -12.85
N VAL A 79 0.40 13.67 -11.66
CA VAL A 79 1.30 14.74 -11.23
C VAL A 79 2.62 14.15 -10.75
N ASP A 80 3.72 14.90 -10.80
CA ASP A 80 4.94 14.46 -10.12
C ASP A 80 4.73 14.54 -8.61
N ALA A 81 4.96 13.46 -7.87
CA ALA A 81 4.82 13.42 -6.42
C ALA A 81 5.70 14.46 -5.70
N HIS A 82 6.76 14.96 -6.33
CA HIS A 82 7.63 16.02 -5.80
C HIS A 82 7.14 17.43 -6.15
N ASP A 83 6.20 17.58 -7.07
CA ASP A 83 5.59 18.85 -7.42
C ASP A 83 4.27 19.05 -6.67
N SER A 84 4.40 19.40 -5.39
CA SER A 84 3.26 19.66 -4.51
C SER A 84 2.40 20.84 -4.94
N PHE A 85 2.96 21.79 -5.70
CA PHE A 85 2.21 22.93 -6.22
C PHE A 85 1.27 22.50 -7.35
N SER A 86 1.77 21.70 -8.29
CA SER A 86 0.93 21.12 -9.35
C SER A 86 -0.14 20.20 -8.76
N ALA A 87 0.22 19.36 -7.78
CA ALA A 87 -0.75 18.51 -7.07
C ALA A 87 -1.87 19.34 -6.41
N TYR A 88 -1.50 20.42 -5.71
CA TYR A 88 -2.45 21.35 -5.10
C TYR A 88 -3.40 21.95 -6.13
N LYS A 89 -2.87 22.48 -7.24
CA LYS A 89 -3.67 23.13 -8.27
C LYS A 89 -4.69 22.18 -8.88
N MET A 90 -4.26 20.97 -9.26
CA MET A 90 -5.13 19.95 -9.84
C MET A 90 -6.25 19.57 -8.87
N ILE A 91 -5.92 19.35 -7.58
CA ILE A 91 -6.93 19.04 -6.57
C ILE A 91 -7.93 20.19 -6.41
N CYS A 92 -7.50 21.44 -6.34
CA CYS A 92 -8.41 22.58 -6.27
C CYS A 92 -9.38 22.62 -7.47
N GLU A 93 -8.93 22.29 -8.68
CA GLU A 93 -9.78 22.21 -9.86
C GLU A 93 -10.81 21.05 -9.74
N GLN A 94 -10.39 19.87 -9.27
CA GLN A 94 -11.31 18.75 -8.99
C GLN A 94 -12.34 19.10 -7.91
N LEU A 95 -11.93 19.85 -6.90
CA LEU A 95 -12.80 20.26 -5.80
C LEU A 95 -13.84 21.29 -6.24
N GLN A 96 -13.45 22.26 -7.08
CA GLN A 96 -14.36 23.27 -7.63
C GLN A 96 -15.46 22.66 -8.50
N THR A 97 -15.16 21.55 -9.18
CA THR A 97 -16.14 20.84 -10.02
C THR A 97 -17.06 19.92 -9.23
N GLY A 98 -16.79 19.69 -7.93
CA GLY A 98 -17.66 18.96 -7.02
C GLY A 98 -17.46 17.45 -7.10
N ILE A 99 -16.50 16.92 -6.33
CA ILE A 99 -16.28 15.48 -6.13
C ILE A 99 -16.85 14.99 -4.80
N ALA A 100 -17.38 13.78 -4.79
CA ALA A 100 -17.87 13.10 -3.59
C ALA A 100 -16.75 12.41 -2.79
N ALA A 101 -15.65 12.05 -3.46
CA ALA A 101 -14.46 11.46 -2.85
C ALA A 101 -13.26 11.60 -3.78
N LEU A 102 -12.05 11.61 -3.20
CA LEU A 102 -10.77 11.65 -3.90
C LEU A 102 -10.02 10.33 -3.69
N PHE A 103 -9.47 9.78 -4.78
CA PHE A 103 -8.66 8.55 -4.75
C PHE A 103 -7.21 8.86 -5.09
N THR A 104 -6.26 8.24 -4.38
CA THR A 104 -4.84 8.37 -4.69
C THR A 104 -4.03 7.12 -4.31
N GLY A 105 -2.86 7.00 -4.93
CA GLY A 105 -1.88 5.94 -4.72
C GLY A 105 -0.67 6.44 -3.95
N GLN A 106 0.53 6.06 -4.42
CA GLN A 106 1.77 6.59 -3.87
C GLN A 106 2.01 8.01 -4.40
N LEU A 107 1.78 9.02 -3.55
CA LEU A 107 1.96 10.44 -3.91
C LEU A 107 2.91 11.17 -2.95
N THR A 108 3.75 10.45 -2.22
CA THR A 108 4.72 11.04 -1.28
C THR A 108 5.85 11.73 -2.05
N PRO A 109 6.21 12.99 -1.74
CA PRO A 109 5.84 13.76 -0.55
C PRO A 109 4.53 14.58 -0.60
N SER A 110 3.95 14.81 -1.78
CA SER A 110 2.77 15.68 -1.93
C SER A 110 1.50 15.22 -1.19
N LEU A 111 1.43 13.95 -0.77
CA LEU A 111 0.31 13.35 -0.04
C LEU A 111 -0.11 14.13 1.21
N GLU A 112 0.82 14.75 1.95
CA GLU A 112 0.52 15.51 3.17
C GLU A 112 -0.38 16.73 2.89
N PHE A 113 -0.13 17.41 1.77
CA PHE A 113 -0.95 18.53 1.32
C PHE A 113 -2.34 18.07 0.90
N VAL A 114 -2.43 16.98 0.12
CA VAL A 114 -3.71 16.37 -0.30
C VAL A 114 -4.56 15.99 0.92
N SER A 115 -3.93 15.35 1.90
CA SER A 115 -4.56 14.92 3.16
C SER A 115 -5.07 16.12 3.96
N THR A 116 -4.34 17.23 3.96
CA THR A 116 -4.74 18.44 4.68
C THR A 116 -5.94 19.13 4.03
N LEU A 117 -5.95 19.26 2.70
CA LEU A 117 -7.07 19.85 1.96
C LEU A 117 -8.35 19.06 2.09
N THR A 118 -8.28 17.74 1.87
CA THR A 118 -9.43 16.84 1.95
C THR A 118 -10.03 16.84 3.36
N ARG A 119 -9.20 16.86 4.39
CA ARG A 119 -9.64 17.02 5.79
C ARG A 119 -10.34 18.36 6.04
N GLN A 120 -9.76 19.48 5.60
CA GLN A 120 -10.35 20.80 5.79
C GLN A 120 -11.70 20.95 5.08
N LEU A 121 -11.86 20.29 3.94
CA LEU A 121 -13.07 20.36 3.13
C LEU A 121 -14.05 19.22 3.41
N HIS A 122 -13.74 18.34 4.38
CA HIS A 122 -14.56 17.19 4.74
C HIS A 122 -14.85 16.25 3.55
N ILE A 123 -13.86 16.07 2.69
CA ILE A 123 -13.96 15.21 1.50
C ILE A 123 -13.21 13.92 1.79
N PRO A 124 -13.87 12.75 1.67
CA PRO A 124 -13.22 11.46 1.83
C PRO A 124 -12.05 11.28 0.87
N LEU A 125 -10.88 10.95 1.42
CA LEU A 125 -9.65 10.60 0.72
C LEU A 125 -9.37 9.11 0.89
N PHE A 126 -9.31 8.40 -0.23
CA PHE A 126 -8.96 6.99 -0.28
C PHE A 126 -7.51 6.80 -0.72
N LEU A 127 -6.72 6.19 0.16
CA LEU A 127 -5.30 5.92 -0.06
C LEU A 127 -5.06 4.42 -0.32
N SER A 128 -4.08 4.14 -1.17
CA SER A 128 -3.56 2.79 -1.39
C SER A 128 -2.04 2.70 -1.23
N SER A 129 -1.45 3.66 -0.51
CA SER A 129 -0.01 3.77 -0.30
C SER A 129 0.43 3.23 1.06
N PRO A 130 1.67 2.71 1.17
CA PRO A 130 2.27 2.38 2.46
C PRO A 130 2.47 3.68 3.25
N ASP A 131 1.58 3.97 4.20
CA ASP A 131 1.67 5.14 5.07
C ASP A 131 1.95 4.70 6.50
N SER A 132 2.86 5.43 7.16
CA SER A 132 3.22 5.27 8.57
C SER A 132 2.44 6.22 9.49
N GLN A 133 1.47 6.98 8.97
CA GLN A 133 0.65 7.87 9.79
C GLN A 133 -0.06 7.08 10.90
N THR A 134 0.20 7.51 12.14
CA THR A 134 -0.36 6.91 13.36
C THR A 134 -1.65 7.57 13.82
N LYS A 135 -2.04 8.68 13.19
CA LYS A 135 -3.23 9.45 13.56
C LYS A 135 -4.43 8.90 12.82
N VAL A 136 -5.47 8.54 13.59
CA VAL A 136 -6.79 8.24 13.04
C VAL A 136 -7.38 9.52 12.46
N ASP A 137 -7.84 9.44 11.23
CA ASP A 137 -8.49 10.54 10.51
C ASP A 137 -9.85 10.06 9.99
N TYR A 138 -10.91 10.84 10.25
CA TYR A 138 -12.27 10.48 9.86
C TYR A 138 -12.51 10.61 8.35
N TYR A 139 -11.70 11.41 7.65
CA TYR A 139 -11.84 11.67 6.22
C TYR A 139 -10.78 10.95 5.39
N ILE A 140 -9.84 10.22 5.99
CA ILE A 140 -8.79 9.51 5.26
C ILE A 140 -8.92 8.02 5.54
N ILE A 141 -9.11 7.25 4.48
CA ILE A 141 -9.23 5.79 4.53
C ILE A 141 -8.09 5.22 3.72
N ASN A 142 -7.11 4.63 4.39
CA ASN A 142 -6.03 3.90 3.73
C ASN A 142 -6.35 2.40 3.71
N VAL A 143 -6.40 1.80 2.52
CA VAL A 143 -6.58 0.35 2.37
C VAL A 143 -5.30 -0.43 2.30
N HIS A 144 -4.16 0.25 2.29
CA HIS A 144 -2.91 -0.42 2.53
C HIS A 144 -2.90 -0.93 4.00
N PRO A 145 -2.48 -2.18 4.25
CA PRO A 145 -2.35 -2.70 5.60
C PRO A 145 -1.52 -1.76 6.48
N HIS A 146 -2.04 -1.46 7.67
CA HIS A 146 -1.35 -0.62 8.65
C HIS A 146 -0.05 -1.31 9.11
N TYR A 147 1.02 -0.54 9.30
CA TYR A 147 2.35 -1.09 9.56
C TYR A 147 2.42 -1.98 10.81
N THR A 148 1.64 -1.68 11.86
CA THR A 148 1.57 -2.51 13.08
C THR A 148 0.97 -3.88 12.81
N ALA A 149 -0.13 -3.95 12.05
CA ALA A 149 -0.78 -5.22 11.69
C ALA A 149 0.14 -6.08 10.83
N THR A 150 0.83 -5.46 9.87
CA THR A 150 1.85 -6.11 9.05
C THR A 150 3.02 -6.63 9.91
N SER A 151 3.49 -5.81 10.86
CA SER A 151 4.60 -6.19 11.74
C SER A 151 4.26 -7.36 12.65
N GLN A 152 3.06 -7.33 13.24
CA GLN A 152 2.56 -8.43 14.03
C GLN A 152 2.41 -9.71 13.18
N ALA A 153 1.86 -9.62 11.97
CA ALA A 153 1.72 -10.77 11.08
C ALA A 153 3.07 -11.43 10.76
N TYR A 154 4.12 -10.64 10.50
CA TYR A 154 5.47 -11.18 10.31
C TYR A 154 6.04 -11.79 11.60
N SER A 155 5.87 -11.13 12.75
CA SER A 155 6.31 -11.68 14.05
C SER A 155 5.63 -13.03 14.34
N ASP A 156 4.33 -13.13 14.13
CA ASP A 156 3.54 -14.34 14.36
C ASP A 156 3.92 -15.46 13.39
N LEU A 157 4.17 -15.15 12.11
CA LEU A 157 4.68 -16.10 11.13
C LEU A 157 6.03 -16.69 11.57
N ILE A 158 6.98 -15.85 11.97
CA ILE A 158 8.32 -16.29 12.36
C ILE A 158 8.27 -17.14 13.64
N LYS A 159 7.42 -16.78 14.60
CA LYS A 159 7.15 -17.60 15.80
C LYS A 159 6.51 -18.93 15.47
N PHE A 160 5.52 -18.94 14.57
CA PHE A 160 4.85 -20.17 14.13
C PHE A 160 5.82 -21.14 13.46
N GLN A 161 6.76 -20.63 12.67
CA GLN A 161 7.81 -21.43 12.05
C GLN A 161 8.90 -21.90 13.04
N GLY A 162 8.90 -21.38 14.27
CA GLY A 162 9.87 -21.74 15.31
C GLY A 162 11.30 -21.26 15.02
N TRP A 163 11.47 -20.16 14.28
CA TRP A 163 12.80 -19.65 13.95
C TRP A 163 13.41 -18.88 15.13
N ASN A 164 14.58 -19.32 15.58
CA ASN A 164 15.31 -18.70 16.70
C ASN A 164 16.54 -17.90 16.25
N GLU A 165 16.98 -18.05 15.01
CA GLU A 165 18.07 -17.27 14.42
C GLU A 165 17.69 -16.90 12.99
N ILE A 166 17.66 -15.60 12.69
CA ILE A 166 17.23 -15.09 11.39
C ILE A 166 18.15 -13.96 10.90
N ALA A 167 18.29 -13.84 9.58
CA ALA A 167 18.88 -12.68 8.93
C ALA A 167 17.82 -11.90 8.15
N ILE A 168 17.68 -10.61 8.46
CA ILE A 168 16.82 -9.68 7.74
C ILE A 168 17.68 -8.95 6.70
N ILE A 169 17.32 -9.06 5.43
CA ILE A 169 17.96 -8.33 4.33
C ILE A 169 16.97 -7.30 3.83
N THR A 170 17.29 -6.00 3.98
CA THR A 170 16.41 -4.90 3.57
C THR A 170 17.10 -3.93 2.61
N GLU A 171 16.39 -3.42 1.62
CA GLU A 171 16.90 -2.37 0.72
C GLU A 171 16.94 -1.00 1.43
N HIS A 172 15.93 -0.73 2.26
CA HIS A 172 15.70 0.58 2.86
C HIS A 172 15.44 0.47 4.37
N ALA A 173 16.22 1.19 5.17
CA ALA A 173 16.04 1.21 6.63
C ALA A 173 14.63 1.64 7.08
N LYS A 174 13.92 2.43 6.26
CA LYS A 174 12.52 2.84 6.54
C LYS A 174 11.56 1.65 6.63
N ASN A 175 11.84 0.56 5.91
CA ASN A 175 10.97 -0.61 5.90
C ASN A 175 11.05 -1.41 7.21
N LEU A 176 12.09 -1.20 8.02
CA LEU A 176 12.22 -1.82 9.34
C LEU A 176 11.06 -1.44 10.28
N LEU A 177 10.36 -0.32 10.01
CA LEU A 177 9.13 0.03 10.71
C LEU A 177 8.06 -1.08 10.59
N TYR A 178 7.96 -1.73 9.42
CA TYR A 178 7.05 -2.87 9.20
C TYR A 178 7.54 -4.14 9.89
N LEU A 179 8.75 -4.16 10.44
CA LEU A 179 9.35 -5.28 11.16
C LEU A 179 9.56 -4.97 12.66
N GLN A 180 9.02 -3.86 13.15
CA GLN A 180 9.24 -3.41 14.54
C GLN A 180 8.94 -4.47 15.61
N ASP A 181 7.90 -5.29 15.45
CA ASP A 181 7.48 -6.25 16.47
C ASP A 181 8.30 -7.54 16.39
N LEU A 182 8.89 -7.81 15.22
CA LEU A 182 9.92 -8.84 15.05
C LEU A 182 11.23 -8.39 15.70
N LEU A 183 11.65 -7.14 15.46
CA LEU A 183 12.90 -6.57 15.97
C LEU A 183 12.94 -6.44 17.51
N LYS A 184 11.78 -6.43 18.18
CA LYS A 184 11.68 -6.40 19.65
C LYS A 184 11.86 -7.79 20.30
N LEU A 185 11.64 -8.88 19.55
CA LEU A 185 11.67 -10.24 20.10
C LEU A 185 13.00 -10.64 20.80
N PRO A 186 14.19 -10.20 20.36
CA PRO A 186 15.44 -10.50 21.06
C PRO A 186 15.53 -9.89 22.46
N SER A 187 14.79 -8.81 22.72
CA SER A 187 14.74 -8.16 24.04
C SER A 187 13.74 -8.82 25.00
N ASP A 188 12.79 -9.58 24.45
CA ASP A 188 11.93 -10.44 25.25
C ASP A 188 12.71 -11.68 25.70
N LYS A 189 12.24 -12.42 26.71
CA LYS A 189 12.89 -13.65 27.24
C LYS A 189 13.04 -14.80 26.20
N ASN A 190 12.77 -14.52 24.93
CA ASN A 190 12.94 -15.43 23.82
C ASN A 190 14.41 -15.38 23.38
N HIS A 191 15.06 -16.54 23.33
CA HIS A 191 16.45 -16.70 22.86
C HIS A 191 16.58 -16.50 21.33
N MET A 192 16.01 -15.42 20.79
CA MET A 192 15.99 -15.12 19.37
C MET A 192 17.15 -14.20 18.99
N THR A 193 17.89 -14.57 17.95
CA THR A 193 18.97 -13.76 17.38
C THR A 193 18.54 -13.20 16.03
N ILE A 194 18.62 -11.89 15.87
CA ILE A 194 18.26 -11.20 14.62
C ILE A 194 19.48 -10.46 14.10
N THR A 195 19.90 -10.80 12.89
CA THR A 195 20.96 -10.10 12.16
C THR A 195 20.34 -9.25 11.06
N VAL A 196 20.46 -7.92 11.15
CA VAL A 196 19.99 -7.03 10.08
C VAL A 196 21.13 -6.69 9.13
N ARG A 197 20.88 -6.78 7.82
CA ARG A 197 21.79 -6.35 6.74
C ARG A 197 21.03 -5.49 5.74
N GLN A 198 21.67 -4.39 5.36
CA GLN A 198 21.13 -3.54 4.30
C GLN A 198 21.72 -3.96 2.95
N LEU A 199 20.86 -4.26 1.99
CA LEU A 199 21.23 -4.45 0.59
C LEU A 199 21.49 -3.09 -0.02
N ARG A 200 22.76 -2.76 -0.29
CA ARG A 200 23.15 -1.46 -0.85
C ARG A 200 23.25 -1.53 -2.36
N GLY A 201 22.77 -0.49 -3.02
CA GLY A 201 22.96 -0.27 -4.46
C GLY A 201 21.75 -0.63 -5.31
N ARG A 202 21.98 -0.88 -6.60
CA ARG A 202 20.93 -1.13 -7.60
C ARG A 202 21.12 -2.49 -8.30
N PRO A 203 20.03 -3.17 -8.67
CA PRO A 203 20.11 -4.41 -9.45
C PRO A 203 20.84 -4.20 -10.77
N GLY A 204 21.59 -5.21 -11.22
CA GLY A 204 22.38 -5.22 -12.45
C GLY A 204 23.67 -4.39 -12.41
N ILE A 205 23.89 -3.62 -11.34
CA ILE A 205 25.09 -2.78 -11.16
C ILE A 205 25.89 -3.27 -9.96
N ASN A 206 25.22 -3.57 -8.86
CA ASN A 206 25.88 -3.89 -7.60
C ASN A 206 26.16 -5.39 -7.46
N ASN A 207 27.38 -5.69 -7.02
CA ASN A 207 27.77 -7.03 -6.63
C ASN A 207 27.46 -7.25 -5.14
N TRP A 208 26.42 -8.01 -4.85
CA TRP A 208 26.03 -8.44 -3.50
C TRP A 208 26.65 -9.77 -3.09
N TYR A 209 27.39 -10.44 -3.99
CA TYR A 209 28.11 -11.67 -3.70
C TYR A 209 28.92 -11.63 -2.39
N PRO A 210 29.69 -10.55 -2.07
CA PRO A 210 30.45 -10.51 -0.81
C PRO A 210 29.56 -10.52 0.44
N LEU A 211 28.43 -9.79 0.40
CA LEU A 211 27.47 -9.76 1.50
C LEU A 211 26.81 -11.13 1.69
N LEU A 212 26.42 -11.77 0.59
CA LEU A 212 25.78 -13.07 0.60
C LEU A 212 26.75 -14.17 1.05
N LEU A 213 28.02 -14.09 0.66
CA LEU A 213 29.06 -14.99 1.13
C LEU A 213 29.28 -14.85 2.65
N GLN A 214 29.36 -13.61 3.15
CA GLN A 214 29.44 -13.35 4.59
C GLN A 214 28.26 -13.95 5.35
N LEU A 215 27.04 -13.80 4.83
CA LEU A 215 25.83 -14.36 5.43
C LEU A 215 25.79 -15.89 5.37
N LYS A 216 26.39 -16.49 4.35
CA LYS A 216 26.58 -17.94 4.29
C LYS A 216 27.56 -18.41 5.36
N ASP A 217 28.66 -17.69 5.52
CA ASP A 217 29.73 -18.02 6.47
C ASP A 217 29.29 -17.89 7.94
N THR A 218 28.25 -17.10 8.23
CA THR A 218 27.64 -17.07 9.58
C THR A 218 26.86 -18.34 9.91
N GLY A 219 26.55 -19.21 8.94
CA GLY A 219 25.76 -20.42 9.15
C GLY A 219 24.25 -20.17 9.30
N ILE A 220 23.80 -18.93 9.13
CA ILE A 220 22.37 -18.59 9.22
C ILE A 220 21.64 -19.23 8.04
N SER A 221 20.56 -19.95 8.34
CA SER A 221 19.78 -20.67 7.34
C SER A 221 18.43 -20.02 7.01
N LYS A 222 18.00 -19.04 7.82
CA LYS A 222 16.66 -18.46 7.74
C LYS A 222 16.75 -16.98 7.40
N PHE A 223 16.12 -16.59 6.29
CA PHE A 223 16.23 -15.25 5.73
C PHE A 223 14.86 -14.60 5.57
N LEU A 224 14.73 -13.37 6.06
CA LEU A 224 13.61 -12.50 5.76
C LEU A 224 14.10 -11.44 4.77
N ILE A 225 13.50 -11.41 3.58
CA ILE A 225 13.92 -10.60 2.45
C ILE A 225 12.90 -9.49 2.21
N ASP A 226 13.35 -8.27 2.43
CA ASP A 226 12.60 -7.03 2.30
C ASP A 226 13.24 -6.12 1.23
N ILE A 227 13.13 -6.54 -0.03
CA ILE A 227 13.67 -5.82 -1.19
C ILE A 227 12.59 -5.68 -2.24
N LYS A 228 12.72 -4.67 -3.11
CA LYS A 228 11.77 -4.47 -4.20
C LYS A 228 11.73 -5.64 -5.17
N THR A 229 10.57 -5.79 -5.81
CA THR A 229 10.29 -6.88 -6.74
C THR A 229 11.24 -6.90 -7.94
N ASP A 230 11.64 -5.73 -8.45
CA ASP A 230 12.61 -5.57 -9.54
C ASP A 230 14.04 -6.04 -9.17
N THR A 231 14.33 -6.10 -7.87
CA THR A 231 15.65 -6.44 -7.32
C THR A 231 15.75 -7.93 -6.96
N LEU A 232 14.61 -8.62 -6.80
CA LEU A 232 14.56 -10.03 -6.40
C LEU A 232 15.32 -10.96 -7.36
N ASP A 233 15.17 -10.76 -8.67
CA ASP A 233 15.76 -11.66 -9.67
C ASP A 233 17.29 -11.66 -9.62
N ASP A 234 17.89 -10.47 -9.58
CA ASP A 234 19.34 -10.32 -9.47
C ASP A 234 19.85 -10.81 -8.09
N PHE A 235 19.11 -10.48 -7.02
CA PHE A 235 19.42 -10.96 -5.67
C PHE A 235 19.48 -12.49 -5.61
N PHE A 236 18.45 -13.18 -6.09
CA PHE A 236 18.40 -14.65 -6.05
C PHE A 236 19.38 -15.29 -7.04
N SER A 237 19.69 -14.63 -8.16
CA SER A 237 20.74 -15.07 -9.07
C SER A 237 22.11 -15.09 -8.38
N GLN A 238 22.45 -14.03 -7.64
CA GLN A 238 23.69 -13.97 -6.88
C GLN A 238 23.67 -14.90 -5.65
N ALA A 239 22.52 -15.04 -4.97
CA ALA A 239 22.33 -15.99 -3.87
C ALA A 239 22.55 -17.43 -4.32
N LYS A 240 22.12 -17.77 -5.53
CA LYS A 240 22.37 -19.08 -6.14
C LYS A 240 23.86 -19.32 -6.39
N LEU A 241 24.60 -18.30 -6.86
CA LEU A 241 26.04 -18.41 -7.11
C LEU A 241 26.84 -18.68 -5.83
N VAL A 242 26.47 -18.08 -4.71
CA VAL A 242 27.11 -18.38 -3.41
C VAL A 242 26.62 -19.69 -2.79
N GLY A 243 25.56 -20.29 -3.33
CA GLY A 243 24.95 -21.52 -2.82
C GLY A 243 24.03 -21.31 -1.61
N LEU A 244 23.40 -20.14 -1.50
CA LEU A 244 22.34 -19.84 -0.51
C LEU A 244 20.94 -20.28 -0.97
N VAL A 245 20.81 -20.79 -2.20
CA VAL A 245 19.55 -21.33 -2.73
C VAL A 245 19.63 -22.85 -2.73
N GLY A 246 18.85 -23.49 -1.86
CA GLY A 246 18.85 -24.95 -1.70
C GLY A 246 17.91 -25.40 -0.57
N PRO A 247 17.80 -26.71 -0.31
CA PRO A 247 16.85 -27.27 0.66
C PRO A 247 17.16 -26.94 2.13
N TYR A 248 18.34 -26.37 2.40
CA TYR A 248 18.77 -26.03 3.76
C TYR A 248 18.43 -24.59 4.15
N TYR A 249 17.94 -23.78 3.21
CA TYR A 249 17.70 -22.35 3.39
C TYR A 249 16.22 -22.04 3.23
N ASP A 250 15.66 -21.30 4.19
CA ASP A 250 14.29 -20.82 4.11
C ASP A 250 14.26 -19.31 3.90
N PHE A 251 13.34 -18.86 3.05
CA PHE A 251 13.15 -17.46 2.71
C PHE A 251 11.70 -17.05 2.97
N VAL A 252 11.52 -15.93 3.67
CA VAL A 252 10.25 -15.20 3.76
C VAL A 252 10.39 -13.88 3.01
N LEU A 253 9.55 -13.64 2.02
CA LEU A 253 9.53 -12.38 1.28
C LEU A 253 8.49 -11.44 1.88
N THR A 254 8.87 -10.19 2.16
CA THR A 254 7.98 -9.19 2.77
C THR A 254 7.56 -8.07 1.84
N SER A 255 7.97 -8.12 0.57
CA SER A 255 7.55 -7.15 -0.44
C SER A 255 6.03 -7.24 -0.67
N LEU A 256 5.29 -6.30 -0.07
CA LEU A 256 3.86 -6.09 -0.31
C LEU A 256 3.61 -5.16 -1.52
N VAL A 257 4.68 -4.53 -2.02
CA VAL A 257 4.63 -3.57 -3.13
C VAL A 257 5.30 -4.21 -4.35
N ILE A 258 4.46 -4.74 -5.23
CA ILE A 258 4.78 -4.98 -6.65
C ILE A 258 4.71 -3.65 -7.37
#